data_AF-A0A7W5S991-F1
#
_entry.id   AF-A0A7W5S991-F1
#
_cell.length_a   1.000
_cell.length_b   1.000
_cell.length_c   1.000
_cell.angle_alpha   90.00
_cell.angle_beta   90.00
_cell.angle_gamma   90.00
#
_symmetry.space_group_name_H-M   'P 1'
#
loop_
_entity.id
_entity.type
_entity.pdbx_description
1 polymer ?
#
loop_
_entity_poly.entity_id
_entity_poly.type
_entity_poly.pdbx_seq_one_letter_code
_entity_poly.pdbx_strand_id
1 'polypeptide(L)'
;MNIKFSGVLVGMVAVFAATSASASPRPDAGHYEWRAGTQAPGPRAPLAVARRVWVPAAIAMTDADVCQSMMTAKSGAMACCASHSS
;
A
#
# COMPACT_ATOMS: atom_id res chain seq x y z
N MET A 1 43.90 34.83 -26.24
CA MET A 1 44.08 33.59 -25.45
C MET A 1 42.74 32.87 -25.42
N ASN A 2 42.53 31.87 -26.29
CA ASN A 2 41.24 31.16 -26.40
C ASN A 2 41.38 29.76 -25.79
N ILE A 3 40.81 29.53 -24.62
CA ILE A 3 40.80 28.21 -23.98
C ILE A 3 39.43 27.57 -24.24
N LYS A 4 39.42 26.61 -25.17
CA LYS A 4 38.25 25.78 -25.47
C LYS A 4 38.22 24.63 -24.46
N PHE A 5 37.39 24.71 -23.44
CA PHE A 5 37.09 23.58 -22.56
C PHE A 5 36.03 22.68 -23.22
N SER A 6 36.50 21.79 -24.09
CA SER A 6 35.76 20.59 -24.47
C SER A 6 35.99 19.55 -23.38
N GLY A 7 35.06 19.43 -22.45
CA GLY A 7 35.14 18.52 -21.31
C GLY A 7 33.84 17.74 -21.18
N VAL A 8 33.83 16.54 -21.76
CA VAL A 8 32.76 15.55 -21.67
C VAL A 8 32.52 15.22 -20.19
N LEU A 9 31.39 15.69 -19.63
CA LEU A 9 30.89 15.24 -18.34
C LEU A 9 30.23 13.87 -18.56
N VAL A 10 31.04 12.82 -18.44
CA VAL A 10 30.60 11.43 -18.40
C VAL A 10 29.62 11.28 -17.24
N GLY A 11 28.38 10.93 -17.57
CA GLY A 11 27.28 10.76 -16.63
C GLY A 11 27.59 9.67 -15.60
N MET A 12 27.70 10.08 -14.35
CA MET A 12 27.68 9.18 -13.21
C MET A 12 26.20 8.91 -12.85
N VAL A 13 25.59 7.92 -13.50
CA VAL A 13 24.29 7.40 -13.11
C VAL A 13 24.51 6.54 -11.86
N ALA A 14 24.19 7.08 -10.69
CA ALA A 14 24.16 6.31 -9.45
C ALA A 14 23.06 5.25 -9.55
N VAL A 15 23.46 3.97 -9.65
CA VAL A 15 22.54 2.84 -9.54
C VAL A 15 22.13 2.74 -8.06
N PHE A 16 20.95 3.27 -7.74
CA PHE A 16 20.33 3.05 -6.44
C PHE A 16 19.82 1.60 -6.42
N ALA A 17 20.54 0.71 -5.74
CA ALA A 17 20.07 -0.65 -5.52
C ALA A 17 18.82 -0.59 -4.62
N ALA A 18 17.64 -0.77 -5.21
CA ALA A 18 16.40 -0.92 -4.47
C ALA A 18 16.43 -2.26 -3.73
N THR A 19 16.85 -2.26 -2.47
CA THR A 19 16.64 -3.40 -1.59
C THR A 19 15.16 -3.48 -1.24
N SER A 20 14.48 -4.51 -1.75
CA SER A 20 13.12 -4.84 -1.33
C SER A 20 13.21 -5.59 0.00
N ALA A 21 13.01 -4.87 1.11
CA ALA A 21 12.80 -5.50 2.41
C ALA A 21 11.42 -6.18 2.42
N SER A 22 11.39 -7.51 2.33
CA SER A 22 10.17 -8.28 2.51
C SER A 22 9.84 -8.36 4.00
N ALA A 23 9.06 -7.41 4.50
CA ALA A 23 8.49 -7.47 5.84
C ALA A 23 7.43 -8.57 5.89
N SER A 24 7.55 -9.51 6.84
CA SER A 24 6.51 -10.52 7.08
C SER A 24 5.15 -9.83 7.29
N PRO A 25 4.06 -10.31 6.68
CA PRO A 25 2.73 -9.72 6.86
C PRO A 25 2.31 -9.85 8.32
N ARG A 26 2.46 -8.77 9.10
CA ARG A 26 1.90 -8.69 10.44
C ARG A 26 0.50 -8.08 10.29
N PRO A 27 -0.54 -8.65 10.92
CA PRO A 27 -1.89 -8.08 10.87
C PRO A 27 -1.94 -6.63 11.42
N ASP A 28 -1.00 -6.27 12.30
CA ASP A 28 -0.84 -4.92 12.85
C ASP A 28 0.20 -4.06 12.11
N ALA A 29 0.79 -4.55 11.01
CA ALA A 29 1.74 -3.77 10.24
C ALA A 29 1.02 -2.70 9.41
N GLY A 30 1.70 -1.56 9.28
CA GLY A 30 1.24 -0.43 8.49
C GLY A 30 2.26 0.69 8.55
N HIS A 31 1.98 1.76 7.84
CA HIS A 31 2.80 2.96 7.83
C HIS A 31 1.92 4.20 7.79
N TYR A 32 2.48 5.32 8.25
CA TYR A 32 1.81 6.60 8.16
C TYR A 32 2.12 7.26 6.81
N GLU A 33 1.08 7.60 6.07
CA GLU A 33 1.18 8.39 4.84
C GLU A 33 0.68 9.81 5.07
N TRP A 34 1.36 10.78 4.47
CA TRP A 34 0.80 12.12 4.33
C TRP A 34 -0.23 12.11 3.21
N ARG A 35 -1.48 12.44 3.55
CA ARG A 35 -2.55 12.61 2.57
C ARG A 35 -2.96 14.06 2.51
N ALA A 36 -3.17 14.56 1.29
CA ALA A 36 -3.71 15.89 1.08
C ALA A 36 -5.10 15.99 1.73
N GLY A 37 -5.36 17.13 2.39
CA GLY A 37 -6.71 17.45 2.83
C GLY A 37 -7.58 17.83 1.64
N THR A 38 -8.86 17.49 1.69
CA THR A 38 -9.83 17.92 0.68
C THR A 38 -10.23 19.37 0.96
N GLN A 39 -10.05 20.26 -0.02
CA GLN A 39 -10.46 21.66 0.10
C GLN A 39 -11.99 21.76 0.04
N ALA A 40 -12.60 22.32 1.09
CA ALA A 40 -14.01 22.64 1.07
C ALA A 40 -14.27 23.84 0.11
N PRO A 41 -15.36 23.83 -0.66
CA PRO A 41 -15.69 24.93 -1.56
C PRO A 41 -16.21 26.15 -0.80
N GLY A 42 -15.88 27.34 -1.29
CA GLY A 42 -16.41 28.61 -0.79
C GLY A 42 -15.33 29.64 -0.46
N PRO A 43 -15.64 30.94 -0.55
CA PRO A 43 -14.66 32.02 -0.41
C PRO A 43 -14.10 32.18 1.02
N ARG A 44 -14.73 31.55 2.01
CA ARG A 44 -14.29 31.55 3.41
C ARG A 44 -14.01 30.14 3.94
N ALA A 45 -13.92 29.15 3.05
CA ALA A 45 -13.57 27.80 3.47
C ALA A 45 -12.15 27.80 4.04
N PRO A 46 -11.91 27.20 5.22
CA PRO A 46 -10.57 27.03 5.75
C PRO A 46 -9.68 26.30 4.74
N LEU A 47 -8.39 26.64 4.72
CA LEU A 47 -7.43 25.94 3.89
C LEU A 47 -7.28 24.50 4.37
N ALA A 48 -7.37 23.55 3.43
CA ALA A 48 -7.12 22.16 3.72
C ALA A 48 -5.63 21.92 3.98
N VAL A 49 -5.33 21.29 5.12
CA VAL A 49 -3.96 20.95 5.51
C VAL A 49 -3.75 19.44 5.33
N ALA A 50 -2.56 19.04 4.90
CA ALA A 50 -2.19 17.63 4.82
C ALA A 50 -2.19 16.99 6.22
N ARG A 51 -2.60 15.72 6.31
CA ARG A 51 -2.62 14.96 7.57
C ARG A 51 -1.95 13.61 7.42
N ARG A 52 -1.37 13.11 8.52
CA ARG A 52 -0.87 11.73 8.59
C ARG A 52 -2.04 10.78 8.78
N VAL A 53 -2.12 9.77 7.93
CA VAL A 53 -3.13 8.70 7.98
C VAL A 53 -2.40 7.38 8.15
N TRP A 54 -2.84 6.56 9.11
CA TRP A 54 -2.37 5.19 9.24
C TRP A 54 -2.91 4.36 8.09
N VAL A 55 -2.02 3.73 7.33
CA VAL A 55 -2.36 2.85 6.22
C VAL A 55 -1.93 1.44 6.59
N PRO A 56 -2.86 0.49 6.71
CA PRO A 56 -2.52 -0.90 7.00
C PRO A 56 -1.72 -1.49 5.84
N ALA A 57 -0.70 -2.27 6.17
CA ALA A 57 0.05 -3.01 5.17
C ALA A 57 -0.88 -4.02 4.50
N ALA A 58 -0.82 -4.13 3.17
CA ALA A 58 -1.60 -5.10 2.45
C ALA A 58 -1.19 -6.51 2.90
N ILE A 59 -2.13 -7.24 3.49
CA ILE A 59 -1.96 -8.68 3.69
C ILE A 59 -2.07 -9.29 2.30
N ALA A 60 -0.93 -9.73 1.75
CA ALA A 60 -0.94 -10.53 0.53
C ALA A 60 -1.65 -11.85 0.86
N MET A 61 -2.94 -11.95 0.54
CA MET A 61 -3.65 -13.22 0.60
C MET A 61 -3.03 -14.14 -0.44
N THR A 62 -2.49 -15.26 0.02
CA THR A 62 -1.97 -16.27 -0.90
C THR A 62 -3.12 -17.08 -1.48
N ASP A 63 -2.89 -17.74 -2.62
CA ASP A 63 -3.88 -18.61 -3.27
C ASP A 63 -4.38 -19.73 -2.32
N ALA A 64 -3.49 -20.23 -1.45
CA ALA A 64 -3.84 -21.21 -0.42
C ALA A 64 -4.82 -20.66 0.63
N ASP A 65 -4.66 -19.39 1.04
CA ASP A 65 -5.56 -18.73 1.99
C ASP A 65 -6.96 -18.50 1.37
N VAL A 66 -7.00 -18.21 0.07
CA VAL A 66 -8.26 -18.10 -0.70
C VAL A 66 -8.95 -19.46 -0.81
N CYS A 67 -8.19 -20.52 -1.11
CA CYS A 67 -8.74 -21.88 -1.17
C CYS A 67 -9.29 -22.33 0.20
N GLN A 68 -8.56 -22.06 1.29
CA GLN A 68 -8.97 -22.41 2.64
C GLN A 68 -10.22 -21.63 3.10
N SER A 69 -10.29 -20.33 2.79
CA SER A 69 -11.48 -19.52 3.09
C SER A 69 -12.70 -19.97 2.29
N MET A 70 -12.52 -20.39 1.03
CA MET A 70 -13.59 -20.97 0.22
C MET A 70 -14.09 -22.31 0.78
N MET A 71 -13.19 -23.20 1.23
CA MET A 71 -13.58 -24.46 1.88
C MET A 71 -14.30 -24.22 3.21
N THR A 72 -13.85 -23.23 4.00
CA THR A 72 -14.47 -22.90 5.30
C THR A 72 -15.87 -22.30 5.09
N ALA A 73 -16.05 -21.42 4.09
CA ALA A 73 -17.36 -20.88 3.73
C ALA A 73 -18.33 -21.98 3.26
N LYS A 74 -17.84 -22.96 2.47
CA LYS A 74 -18.65 -24.11 2.03
C LYS A 74 -19.11 -24.97 3.20
N SER A 75 -18.22 -25.27 4.15
CA SER A 75 -18.56 -26.03 5.35
C SER A 75 -19.53 -25.26 6.26
N GLY A 76 -19.34 -23.95 6.41
CA GLY A 76 -20.26 -23.08 7.16
C GLY A 76 -21.67 -23.02 6.56
N ALA A 77 -21.78 -22.94 5.23
CA ALA A 77 -23.06 -22.99 4.54
C ALA A 77 -23.77 -24.34 4.75
N MET A 78 -23.03 -25.45 4.72
CA MET A 78 -23.58 -26.79 4.99
C MET A 78 -24.07 -26.94 6.44
N ALA A 79 -23.37 -26.32 7.39
CA ALA A 79 -23.79 -26.29 8.80
C ALA A 79 -25.09 -25.49 9.00
N CYS A 80 -25.25 -24.34 8.32
CA CYS A 80 -26.49 -23.57 8.36
C CYS A 80 -27.69 -24.30 7.74
N CYS A 81 -27.46 -25.10 6.70
CA CYS A 81 -28.51 -25.96 6.12
C CYS A 81 -28.86 -27.14 7.03
N ALA A 82 -27.88 -27.73 7.72
CA ALA A 82 -28.13 -28.81 8.68
C ALA A 82 -28.91 -28.32 9.92
N SER A 83 -28.68 -27.08 10.38
CA SER A 83 -29.42 -26.50 11.51
C SER A 83 -30.86 -26.07 11.20
N HIS A 84 -31.26 -25.98 9.92
CA HIS A 84 -32.62 -25.62 9.51
C HIS A 84 -33.52 -26.84 9.21
N SER A 85 -33.01 -28.07 9.38
CA SER A 85 -33.76 -29.32 9.16
C SER A 85 -34.17 -30.04 10.45
N SER A 86 -34.30 -29.34 11.58
CA SER A 86 -34.94 -29.85 12.81
C SER A 86 -36.28 -29.19 13.07
#